data_AF-A0A9D7H4F8-F1
#
_entry.id   AF-A0A9D7H4F8-F1
#
_cell.length_a   1.000
_cell.length_b   1.000
_cell.length_c   1.000
_cell.angle_alpha   90.00
_cell.angle_beta   90.00
_cell.angle_gamma   90.00
#
_symmetry.space_group_name_H-M   'P 1'
#
loop_
_entity.id
_entity.type
_entity.pdbx_description
1 polymer ?
#
loop_
_entity_poly.entity_id
_entity_poly.type
_entity_poly.pdbx_seq_one_letter_code
_entity_poly.pdbx_strand_id
1 'polypeptide(L)' 'MPVTLAPGISGQVPSLSIQYSSHGANGILGQGFSLSGLSVIAPCPRGGGGRRGRRRHL' A
#
# COMPACT_ATOMS: atom_id res chain seq x y z
N MET A 1 11.94 10.16 6.02
CA MET A 1 11.65 11.54 6.47
C MET A 1 10.22 11.58 7.02
N PRO A 2 10.00 12.06 8.25
CA PRO A 2 8.66 12.21 8.81
C PRO A 2 7.91 13.39 8.16
N VAL A 3 6.59 13.32 8.10
CA VAL A 3 5.71 14.40 7.58
C VAL A 3 4.84 14.94 8.70
N THR A 4 4.55 16.25 8.67
CA THR A 4 3.63 16.87 9.63
C THR A 4 2.20 16.48 9.28
N LEU A 5 1.47 15.93 10.25
CA LEU A 5 0.08 15.53 10.10
C LEU A 5 -0.83 16.38 10.97
N ALA A 6 -2.07 16.54 10.53
CA ALA A 6 -3.11 17.11 11.38
C ALA A 6 -3.34 16.20 12.62
N PRO A 7 -3.81 16.77 13.75
CA PRO A 7 -4.23 15.97 14.89
C PRO A 7 -5.30 14.95 14.49
N GLY A 8 -5.09 13.69 14.87
CA GLY A 8 -6.02 12.61 14.58
C GLY A 8 -7.30 12.69 15.42
N ILE A 9 -8.37 12.05 14.95
CA ILE A 9 -9.62 11.97 15.69
C ILE A 9 -9.53 10.77 16.65
N SER A 10 -9.91 10.96 17.92
CA SER A 10 -9.91 9.87 18.92
C SER A 10 -8.55 9.17 19.08
N GLY A 11 -7.45 9.92 18.97
CA GLY A 11 -6.09 9.35 19.06
C GLY A 11 -5.65 8.54 17.83
N GLN A 12 -6.48 8.46 16.79
CA GLN A 12 -6.16 7.77 15.54
C GLN A 12 -5.41 8.72 14.60
N VAL A 13 -4.08 8.69 14.66
CA VAL A 13 -3.18 9.36 13.69
C VAL A 13 -2.53 8.28 12.82
N PRO A 14 -2.61 8.36 11.49
CA PRO A 14 -1.91 7.40 10.62
C PRO A 14 -0.39 7.65 10.70
N SER A 15 0.40 6.57 10.68
CA SER A 15 1.86 6.69 10.57
C SER A 15 2.24 6.82 9.10
N LEU A 16 2.72 8.00 8.68
CA LEU A 16 3.12 8.28 7.30
C LEU A 16 4.57 8.75 7.24
N SER A 17 5.29 8.33 6.20
CA SER A 17 6.68 8.73 5.99
C SER A 17 7.05 8.79 4.51
N ILE A 18 7.83 9.80 4.13
CA ILE A 18 8.47 9.85 2.82
C ILE A 18 9.78 9.07 2.88
N GLN A 19 9.94 8.14 1.94
CA GLN A 19 11.13 7.33 1.78
C GLN A 19 11.85 7.69 0.48
N TYR A 20 13.17 7.63 0.49
CA TYR A 20 14.02 7.93 -0.65
C TYR A 20 14.97 6.77 -0.95
N SER A 21 15.09 6.41 -2.22
CA SER A 21 16.07 5.47 -2.76
C SER A 21 16.57 5.95 -4.11
N SER A 22 17.89 6.05 -4.28
CA SER A 22 18.51 6.47 -5.55
C SER A 22 18.25 5.50 -6.71
N HIS A 23 17.98 4.23 -6.40
CA HIS A 23 17.62 3.20 -7.37
C HIS A 23 16.09 3.06 -7.53
N GLY A 24 15.30 3.84 -6.81
CA GLY A 24 13.85 3.78 -6.87
C GLY A 24 13.31 4.33 -8.19
N ALA A 25 12.21 3.74 -8.68
CA ALA A 25 11.56 4.18 -9.91
C ALA A 25 10.86 5.55 -9.76
N ASN A 26 10.39 6.09 -10.89
CA ASN A 26 9.55 7.28 -10.93
C ASN A 26 8.16 6.97 -10.38
N GLY A 27 7.74 7.70 -9.35
CA GLY A 27 6.41 7.60 -8.75
C GLY A 27 5.69 8.94 -8.64
N ILE A 28 4.59 8.96 -7.89
CA ILE A 28 3.76 10.18 -7.67
C ILE A 28 4.52 11.33 -6.98
N LEU A 29 5.64 11.02 -6.32
CA LEU A 29 6.51 12.00 -5.66
C LEU A 29 7.81 12.28 -6.44
N GLY A 30 7.93 11.74 -7.67
CA GLY A 30 9.14 11.83 -8.50
C GLY A 30 10.07 10.60 -8.41
N GLN A 31 11.22 10.69 -9.08
CA GLN A 31 12.23 9.63 -9.12
C GLN A 31 12.78 9.35 -7.72
N GLY A 32 12.72 8.08 -7.31
CA GLY A 32 13.35 7.64 -6.06
C GLY A 32 12.59 8.01 -4.79
N PHE A 33 11.49 8.76 -4.87
CA PHE A 33 10.65 9.10 -3.71
C PHE A 33 9.39 8.22 -3.65
N SER A 34 9.04 7.77 -2.45
CA SER A 34 7.81 7.01 -2.19
C SER A 34 7.17 7.42 -0.87
N LEU A 35 5.84 7.31 -0.79
CA LEU A 35 5.07 7.53 0.43
C LEU A 35 4.71 6.17 1.04
N SER A 36 5.12 5.94 2.29
CA SER A 36 4.83 4.72 3.05
C SER A 36 3.79 4.99 4.13
N GLY A 37 3.07 3.93 4.55
CA GLY A 37 2.04 4.00 5.59
C GLY A 37 0.61 4.22 5.09
N LEU A 38 0.41 4.21 3.77
CA LEU A 38 -0.92 4.25 3.16
C LEU A 38 -1.57 2.86 3.18
N SER A 39 -2.88 2.83 3.41
CA SER A 39 -3.71 1.65 3.14
C SER A 39 -4.04 1.57 1.66
N VAL A 40 -3.89 0.40 1.04
CA VAL A 40 -4.19 0.18 -0.37
C VAL A 40 -5.28 -0.89 -0.50
N ILE A 41 -6.36 -0.56 -1.19
CA ILE A 41 -7.34 -1.55 -1.66
C ILE A 41 -6.86 -2.00 -3.04
N ALA A 42 -6.29 -3.21 -3.12
CA ALA A 42 -5.79 -3.77 -4.37
C ALA A 42 -6.59 -5.02 -4.78
N PRO A 43 -6.81 -5.25 -6.09
CA PRO A 43 -7.34 -6.51 -6.57
C PRO A 43 -6.50 -7.70 -6.11
N CYS A 44 -7.14 -8.84 -5.86
CA CYS A 44 -6.42 -10.08 -5.60
C CYS A 44 -5.58 -10.45 -6.84
N PRO A 45 -4.29 -10.80 -6.68
CA PRO A 45 -3.46 -11.19 -7.80
C PRO A 45 -4.05 -12.44 -8.47
N ARG A 46 -4.18 -12.41 -9.81
CA ARG A 46 -4.78 -13.49 -10.62
C ARG A 46 -4.09 -14.86 -10.49
N GLY A 47 -2.92 -14.94 -9.86
CA GLY A 47 -2.17 -16.18 -9.63
C GLY A 47 -2.20 -16.70 -8.19
N GLY A 48 -2.89 -16.02 -7.26
CA GLY A 48 -2.90 -16.40 -5.85
C GLY A 48 -3.86 -17.55 -5.53
N GLY A 49 -3.50 -18.78 -5.91
CA GLY A 49 -3.78 -20.02 -5.16
C GLY A 49 -5.22 -20.38 -4.74
N GLY A 50 -6.26 -19.67 -5.17
CA GLY A 50 -7.65 -20.03 -4.92
C GLY A 50 -8.06 -21.21 -5.78
N ARG A 51 -7.74 -22.44 -5.35
CA ARG A 51 -8.26 -23.67 -5.97
C ARG A 51 -9.78 -23.57 -6.02
N ARG A 52 -10.32 -23.24 -7.20
CA ARG A 52 -11.75 -23.34 -7.51
C ARG A 52 -12.16 -24.79 -7.25
N GLY A 53 -12.77 -25.02 -6.08
CA GLY A 53 -13.40 -26.28 -5.75
C GLY A 53 -14.45 -26.58 -6.81
N ARG A 54 -14.10 -27.50 -7.71
CA ARG A 54 -14.97 -28.00 -8.78
C ARG A 54 -16.08 -28.80 -8.11
N ARG A 55 -17.14 -28.13 -7.64
CA ARG A 55 -18.38 -28.79 -7.24
C ARG A 55 -19.02 -29.40 -8.48
N ARG A 56 -18.65 -30.65 -8.76
CA ARG A 56 -19.45 -31.54 -9.58
C ARG A 56 -20.58 -32.02 -8.69
N HIS A 57 -21.76 -31.44 -8.88
CA HIS A 57 -22.98 -32.07 -8.41
C HIS A 57 -23.32 -33.18 -9.42
N LEU A 58 -23.20 -34.43 -8.93
CA LEU A 58 -24.06 -35.53 -9.33
C LEU A 58 -25.46 -35.27 -8.75
#